data_AF-A0A369R6P2-F1
#
_entry.id   AF-A0A369R6P2-F1
#
_cell.length_a   1.000
_cell.length_b   1.000
_cell.length_c   1.000
_cell.angle_alpha   90.00
_cell.angle_beta   90.00
_cell.angle_gamma   90.00
#
_symmetry.space_group_name_H-M   'P 1'
#
loop_
_entity.id
_entity.type
_entity.pdbx_description
1 polymer ?
#
loop_
_entity_poly.entity_id
_entity_poly.type
_entity_poly.pdbx_seq_one_letter_code
_entity_poly.pdbx_strand_id
1 'polypeptide(L)'
;MEKLLIAVLGNRNSGKSHTWNTLFGSTVRTGKEERRLYFNDCEYVNVFLVSGSPEERETYVGDLISVKEPRIVLCSTQYRDDVKTTYKYFVDNDYFLFVHWLNPGYWDLDTPSFDTLGLINWLLSQQSIVGIRSGKPSVDSRVKEMKEYIYGWAKHRNLVFNECE
;
A
#
# COMPACT_ATOMS: atom_id res chain seq x y z
N MET A 1 3.07 14.72 -10.09
CA MET A 1 3.65 13.53 -9.42
C MET A 1 3.38 12.31 -10.25
N GLU A 2 4.46 11.62 -10.61
CA GLU A 2 4.45 10.52 -11.59
C GLU A 2 4.44 9.13 -10.94
N LYS A 3 4.79 9.00 -9.65
CA LYS A 3 4.86 7.72 -8.94
C LYS A 3 3.90 7.70 -7.76
N LEU A 4 3.36 6.52 -7.44
CA LEU A 4 2.35 6.32 -6.39
C LEU A 4 2.72 5.17 -5.47
N LEU A 5 2.75 5.45 -4.16
CA LEU A 5 2.79 4.44 -3.12
C LEU A 5 1.37 4.25 -2.60
N ILE A 6 0.90 3.00 -2.60
CA ILE A 6 -0.27 2.57 -1.84
C ILE A 6 0.23 1.75 -0.66
N ALA A 7 0.19 2.31 0.54
CA ALA A 7 0.67 1.65 1.74
C ALA A 7 -0.47 1.17 2.63
N VAL A 8 -0.32 -0.02 3.21
CA VAL A 8 -1.15 -0.49 4.33
C VAL A 8 -0.26 -0.55 5.57
N LEU A 9 -0.48 0.39 6.47
CA LEU A 9 0.23 0.54 7.73
C LEU A 9 -0.55 -0.18 8.84
N GLY A 10 0.12 -0.86 9.74
CA GLY A 10 -0.50 -1.31 10.98
C GLY A 10 0.38 -2.26 11.77
N ASN A 11 -0.13 -2.71 12.91
CA ASN A 11 0.57 -3.66 13.77
C ASN A 11 0.74 -5.04 13.10
N ARG A 12 1.43 -5.94 13.81
CA ARG A 12 1.69 -7.29 13.31
C ARG A 12 0.35 -7.99 13.22
N ASN A 13 0.12 -8.71 12.13
CA ASN A 13 -1.16 -9.37 11.86
C ASN A 13 -2.37 -8.39 11.77
N SER A 14 -2.18 -7.11 11.48
CA SER A 14 -3.30 -6.15 11.38
C SER A 14 -4.27 -6.38 10.22
N GLY A 15 -4.00 -7.34 9.32
CA GLY A 15 -4.80 -7.61 8.12
C GLY A 15 -4.18 -7.09 6.81
N LYS A 16 -2.89 -6.71 6.82
CA LYS A 16 -2.16 -6.19 5.65
C LYS A 16 -2.15 -7.18 4.49
N SER A 17 -1.66 -8.40 4.72
CA SER A 17 -1.63 -9.45 3.69
C SER A 17 -3.02 -9.85 3.20
N HIS A 18 -4.02 -9.85 4.08
CA HIS A 18 -5.40 -10.12 3.69
C HIS A 18 -5.95 -9.04 2.74
N THR A 19 -5.59 -7.78 2.97
CA THR A 19 -5.92 -6.67 2.07
C THR A 19 -5.38 -6.90 0.66
N TRP A 20 -4.11 -7.28 0.54
CA TRP A 20 -3.52 -7.57 -0.77
C TRP A 20 -4.13 -8.79 -1.43
N ASN A 21 -4.36 -9.86 -0.68
CA ASN A 21 -4.98 -11.07 -1.23
C ASN A 21 -6.37 -10.77 -1.81
N THR A 22 -7.18 -9.99 -1.10
CA THR A 22 -8.51 -9.60 -1.58
C THR A 22 -8.43 -8.64 -2.76
N LEU A 23 -7.48 -7.69 -2.75
CA LEU A 23 -7.26 -6.77 -3.89
C LEU A 23 -6.94 -7.52 -5.20
N PHE A 24 -6.15 -8.59 -5.12
CA PHE A 24 -5.77 -9.43 -6.26
C PHE A 24 -6.69 -10.64 -6.49
N GLY A 25 -7.73 -10.83 -5.66
CA GLY A 25 -8.61 -12.01 -5.72
C GLY A 25 -7.90 -13.36 -5.51
N SER A 26 -6.67 -13.37 -5.01
CA SER A 26 -5.83 -14.57 -4.87
C SER A 26 -4.72 -14.36 -3.84
N THR A 27 -4.09 -15.44 -3.37
CA THR A 27 -2.97 -15.32 -2.44
C THR A 27 -1.74 -14.73 -3.14
N VAL A 28 -1.24 -13.59 -2.65
CA VAL A 28 -0.10 -12.88 -3.22
C VAL A 28 1.05 -12.71 -2.22
N ARG A 29 2.27 -12.71 -2.74
CA ARG A 29 3.52 -12.50 -1.99
C ARG A 29 4.29 -11.34 -2.62
N THR A 30 5.36 -10.89 -1.96
CA THR A 30 6.27 -9.91 -2.55
C THR A 30 6.76 -10.41 -3.91
N GLY A 31 6.58 -9.59 -4.94
CA GLY A 31 6.94 -9.94 -6.30
C GLY A 31 8.44 -9.77 -6.57
N LYS A 32 8.90 -10.33 -7.69
CA LYS A 32 10.18 -9.99 -8.32
C LYS A 32 10.01 -9.11 -9.56
N GLU A 33 8.78 -9.00 -10.04
CA GLU A 33 8.38 -8.29 -11.26
C GLU A 33 7.07 -7.53 -10.97
N GLU A 34 6.76 -6.55 -11.82
CA GLU A 34 5.43 -5.94 -11.81
C GLU A 34 4.37 -6.97 -12.18
N ARG A 35 3.16 -6.76 -11.66
CA ARG A 35 2.00 -7.60 -11.93
C ARG A 35 0.80 -6.75 -12.29
N ARG A 36 -0.10 -7.36 -13.05
CA ARG A 36 -1.37 -6.74 -13.44
C ARG A 36 -2.31 -6.68 -12.25
N LEU A 37 -2.76 -5.49 -11.92
CA LEU A 37 -3.91 -5.25 -11.07
C LEU A 37 -5.11 -4.95 -11.97
N TYR A 38 -6.03 -5.90 -12.07
CA TYR A 38 -7.22 -5.81 -12.90
C TYR A 38 -8.30 -4.96 -12.24
N PHE A 39 -8.84 -3.98 -12.96
CA PHE A 39 -9.97 -3.16 -12.54
C PHE A 39 -11.30 -3.83 -12.85
N ASN A 40 -11.38 -4.43 -14.03
CA ASN A 40 -12.46 -5.27 -14.56
C ASN A 40 -11.82 -6.36 -15.45
N ASP A 41 -12.61 -7.03 -16.28
CA ASP A 41 -12.14 -8.13 -17.13
C ASP A 41 -11.18 -7.71 -18.25
N CYS A 42 -11.07 -6.41 -18.55
CA CYS A 42 -10.30 -5.88 -19.69
C CYS A 42 -9.26 -4.83 -19.29
N GLU A 43 -9.55 -4.01 -18.28
CA GLU A 43 -8.68 -2.92 -17.86
C GLU A 43 -7.77 -3.32 -16.70
N TYR A 44 -6.48 -3.03 -16.82
CA TYR A 44 -5.51 -3.26 -15.75
C TYR A 44 -4.43 -2.18 -15.70
N VAL A 45 -3.68 -2.16 -14.60
CA VAL A 45 -2.44 -1.40 -14.47
C VAL A 45 -1.33 -2.30 -13.93
N ASN A 46 -0.08 -2.01 -14.31
CA ASN A 46 1.08 -2.68 -13.73
C ASN A 46 1.44 -2.06 -12.38
N VAL A 47 1.62 -2.92 -11.38
CA VAL A 47 2.01 -2.53 -10.01
C VAL A 47 3.11 -3.44 -9.49
N PHE A 48 3.97 -2.92 -8.62
CA PHE A 48 4.93 -3.72 -7.87
C PHE A 48 4.42 -3.95 -6.45
N LEU A 49 4.42 -5.20 -5.97
CA LEU A 49 3.89 -5.55 -4.65
C LEU A 49 5.01 -5.94 -3.67
N VAL A 50 5.11 -5.21 -2.56
CA VAL A 50 5.85 -5.56 -1.35
C VAL A 50 4.84 -6.00 -0.27
N SER A 51 4.45 -7.28 -0.31
CA SER A 51 3.38 -7.82 0.54
C SER A 51 3.78 -7.98 2.02
N GLY A 52 5.01 -8.42 2.30
CA GLY A 52 5.53 -8.46 3.67
C GLY A 52 6.24 -7.17 4.03
N SER A 53 5.98 -6.65 5.23
CA SER A 53 6.51 -5.35 5.65
C SER A 53 8.04 -5.38 5.71
N PRO A 54 8.75 -4.36 5.21
CA PRO A 54 10.21 -4.27 5.34
C PRO A 54 10.67 -4.40 6.79
N GLU A 55 9.93 -3.80 7.72
CA GLU A 55 10.24 -3.82 9.16
C GLU A 55 10.07 -5.22 9.79
N GLU A 56 9.13 -6.03 9.30
CA GLU A 56 8.96 -7.42 9.74
C GLU A 56 10.06 -8.34 9.16
N ARG A 57 10.71 -7.91 8.09
CA ARG A 57 11.79 -8.62 7.39
C ARG A 57 13.18 -8.13 7.77
N GLU A 58 13.28 -7.07 8.58
CA GLU A 58 14.53 -6.40 8.93
C GLU A 58 15.38 -6.06 7.68
N THR A 59 14.70 -5.66 6.60
CA THR A 59 15.30 -5.42 5.29
C THR A 59 14.93 -4.04 4.79
N TYR A 60 15.83 -3.39 4.05
CA TYR A 60 15.55 -2.12 3.40
C TYR A 60 14.59 -2.29 2.23
N VAL A 61 13.57 -1.43 2.13
CA VAL A 61 12.55 -1.55 1.07
C VAL A 61 13.13 -1.43 -0.35
N GLY A 62 14.20 -0.65 -0.52
CA GLY A 62 14.88 -0.52 -1.80
C GLY A 62 15.49 -1.83 -2.30
N ASP A 63 15.91 -2.72 -1.38
CA ASP A 63 16.44 -4.05 -1.73
C ASP A 63 15.34 -5.04 -2.09
N LEU A 64 14.09 -4.75 -1.68
CA LEU A 64 12.91 -5.55 -2.03
C LEU A 64 12.31 -5.16 -3.39
N ILE A 65 12.58 -3.94 -3.88
CA ILE A 65 12.09 -3.45 -5.16
C ILE A 65 13.09 -3.81 -6.25
N SER A 66 12.85 -4.95 -6.90
CA SER A 66 13.73 -5.50 -7.93
C SER A 66 13.48 -4.96 -9.34
N VAL A 67 12.42 -4.18 -9.53
CA VAL A 67 12.08 -3.56 -10.82
C VAL A 67 12.65 -2.14 -10.87
N LYS A 68 13.15 -1.75 -12.04
CA LYS A 68 13.63 -0.39 -12.29
C LYS A 68 12.44 0.57 -12.32
N GLU A 69 12.39 1.46 -11.32
CA GLU A 69 11.46 2.60 -11.24
C GLU A 69 9.96 2.26 -11.44
N PRO A 70 9.37 1.36 -10.62
CA PRO A 70 7.95 1.05 -10.72
C PRO A 70 7.08 2.30 -10.53
N ARG A 71 6.03 2.44 -11.35
CA ARG A 71 5.15 3.63 -11.29
C ARG A 71 4.19 3.58 -10.11
N ILE A 72 3.76 2.37 -9.73
CA ILE A 72 2.85 2.14 -8.61
C ILE A 72 3.43 1.02 -7.75
N VAL A 73 3.64 1.31 -6.47
CA VAL A 73 4.10 0.32 -5.49
C VAL A 73 2.99 0.12 -4.46
N LEU A 74 2.61 -1.14 -4.24
CA LEU A 74 1.75 -1.56 -3.14
C LEU A 74 2.65 -2.09 -2.02
N CYS A 75 2.57 -1.55 -0.81
CA CYS A 75 3.51 -1.89 0.26
C CYS A 75 2.82 -2.09 1.61
N SER A 76 3.06 -3.24 2.26
CA SER A 76 2.79 -3.37 3.69
C SER A 76 3.86 -2.60 4.48
N THR A 77 3.43 -1.87 5.50
CA THR A 77 4.36 -1.24 6.45
C THR A 77 3.90 -1.55 7.88
N GLN A 78 4.87 -1.67 8.77
CA GLN A 78 4.60 -1.97 10.17
C GLN A 78 4.57 -0.69 10.99
N TYR A 79 3.59 -0.53 11.90
CA TYR A 79 3.61 0.57 12.86
C TYR A 79 4.70 0.33 13.93
N ARG A 80 5.91 0.83 13.63
CA ARG A 80 7.16 0.73 14.43
C ARG A 80 7.98 2.01 14.22
N ASP A 81 8.95 2.27 15.10
CA ASP A 81 9.81 3.45 15.04
C ASP A 81 10.61 3.56 13.73
N ASP A 82 11.06 2.42 13.20
CA ASP A 82 11.93 2.31 12.02
C ASP A 82 11.19 2.49 10.68
N VAL A 83 9.85 2.47 10.67
CA VAL A 83 9.03 2.55 9.44
C VAL A 83 9.23 3.85 8.65
N LYS A 84 9.66 4.92 9.32
CA LYS A 84 9.99 6.19 8.66
C LYS A 84 11.10 6.01 7.61
N THR A 85 11.97 5.02 7.77
CA THR A 85 13.00 4.66 6.78
C THR A 85 12.38 4.15 5.48
N THR A 86 11.37 3.29 5.57
CA THR A 86 10.60 2.78 4.42
C THR A 86 9.89 3.91 3.70
N TYR A 87 9.18 4.78 4.43
CA TYR A 87 8.50 5.90 3.80
C TYR A 87 9.46 6.93 3.22
N LYS A 88 10.60 7.18 3.88
CA LYS A 88 11.63 8.09 3.40
C LYS A 88 12.18 7.64 2.04
N TYR A 89 12.36 6.33 1.81
CA TYR A 89 12.70 5.84 0.47
C TYR A 89 11.70 6.31 -0.58
N PHE A 90 10.39 6.16 -0.33
CA PHE A 90 9.36 6.58 -1.29
C PHE A 90 9.31 8.10 -1.49
N VAL A 91 9.44 8.87 -0.40
CA VAL A 91 9.49 10.34 -0.46
C VAL A 91 10.70 10.82 -1.26
N ASP A 92 11.89 10.29 -0.96
CA ASP A 92 13.15 10.64 -1.64
C ASP A 92 13.16 10.20 -3.12
N ASN A 93 12.23 9.33 -3.53
CA ASN A 93 12.05 8.86 -4.91
C ASN A 93 10.79 9.44 -5.59
N ASP A 94 10.24 10.55 -5.08
CA ASP A 94 9.13 11.33 -5.65
C ASP A 94 7.80 10.57 -5.79
N TYR A 95 7.54 9.63 -4.88
CA TYR A 95 6.23 8.99 -4.79
C TYR A 95 5.25 9.88 -4.05
N PHE A 96 4.01 9.92 -4.53
CA PHE A 96 2.88 10.35 -3.72
C PHE A 96 2.46 9.21 -2.78
N LEU A 97 2.18 9.51 -1.52
CA LEU A 97 1.87 8.49 -0.51
C LEU A 97 0.36 8.42 -0.28
N PHE A 98 -0.27 7.31 -0.62
CA PHE A 98 -1.64 7.01 -0.20
C PHE A 98 -1.61 5.88 0.83
N VAL A 99 -1.88 6.21 2.09
CA VAL A 99 -1.67 5.31 3.23
C VAL A 99 -3.00 4.99 3.90
N HIS A 100 -3.29 3.70 4.05
CA HIS A 100 -4.33 3.23 4.95
C HIS A 100 -3.70 2.70 6.23
N TRP A 101 -3.96 3.37 7.36
CA TRP A 101 -3.57 2.88 8.67
C TRP A 101 -4.67 1.99 9.26
N LEU A 102 -4.37 0.70 9.39
CA LEU A 102 -5.23 -0.28 10.04
C LEU A 102 -5.17 -0.09 11.56
N ASN A 103 -6.15 0.63 12.08
CA ASN A 103 -6.21 1.01 13.48
C ASN A 103 -7.67 1.09 13.99
N PRO A 104 -8.11 0.14 14.84
CA PRO A 104 -7.37 -1.05 15.25
C PRO A 104 -7.10 -2.00 14.08
N GLY A 105 -6.00 -2.74 14.12
CA GLY A 105 -5.74 -3.87 13.23
C GLY A 105 -6.64 -5.08 13.55
N TYR A 106 -6.68 -6.07 12.66
CA TYR A 106 -7.51 -7.27 12.81
C TYR A 106 -7.33 -7.99 14.15
N TRP A 107 -6.08 -8.23 14.58
CA TRP A 107 -5.74 -8.87 15.85
C TRP A 107 -5.50 -7.90 17.01
N ASP A 108 -5.67 -6.59 16.80
CA ASP A 108 -5.54 -5.61 17.90
C ASP A 108 -6.76 -5.69 18.83
N LEU A 109 -6.75 -4.95 19.95
CA LEU A 109 -7.98 -4.72 20.70
C LEU A 109 -8.99 -3.92 19.84
N ASP A 110 -10.28 -3.97 20.16
CA ASP A 110 -11.31 -3.24 19.40
C ASP A 110 -11.25 -1.71 19.58
N THR A 111 -10.30 -1.22 20.39
CA THR A 111 -10.03 0.19 20.60
C THR A 111 -8.91 0.69 19.67
N PRO A 112 -9.10 1.84 18.99
CA PRO A 112 -8.04 2.47 18.23
C PRO A 112 -6.83 2.80 19.13
N SER A 113 -5.64 2.53 18.62
CA SER A 113 -4.37 2.97 19.19
C SER A 113 -4.13 4.45 18.93
N PHE A 114 -3.54 5.15 19.89
CA PHE A 114 -3.05 6.52 19.66
C PHE A 114 -1.78 6.51 18.81
N ASP A 115 -1.57 7.57 18.02
CA ASP A 115 -0.32 7.77 17.27
C ASP A 115 0.82 8.22 18.20
N THR A 116 1.31 7.29 19.01
CA THR A 116 2.41 7.52 19.96
C THR A 116 3.75 7.82 19.29
N LEU A 117 3.92 7.48 18.01
CA LEU A 117 5.16 7.67 17.26
C LEU A 117 5.20 8.99 16.48
N GLY A 118 4.09 9.75 16.51
CA GLY A 118 3.88 10.93 15.68
C GLY A 118 4.00 10.63 14.19
N LEU A 119 3.73 9.38 13.79
CA LEU A 119 3.94 8.89 12.44
C LEU A 119 2.91 9.47 11.47
N ILE A 120 1.67 9.65 11.91
CA ILE A 120 0.59 10.20 11.08
C ILE A 120 0.86 11.68 10.80
N ASN A 121 1.25 12.44 11.83
CA ASN A 121 1.65 13.84 11.64
C ASN A 121 2.88 13.96 10.73
N TRP A 122 3.84 13.04 10.87
CA TRP A 122 5.00 13.01 9.98
C TRP A 122 4.62 12.66 8.53
N LEU A 123 3.73 11.69 8.31
CA LEU A 123 3.25 11.36 6.96
C LEU A 123 2.49 12.52 6.33
N LEU A 124 1.60 13.18 7.08
CA LEU A 124 0.79 14.30 6.61
C LEU A 124 1.63 15.56 6.31
N SER A 125 2.83 15.69 6.87
CA SER A 125 3.77 16.74 6.48
C SER A 125 4.52 16.45 5.18
N GLN A 126 4.38 15.24 4.63
CA GLN A 126 4.86 14.86 3.29
C GLN A 126 3.74 14.99 2.25
N GLN A 127 4.06 14.70 0.99
CA GLN A 127 3.08 14.60 -0.10
C GLN A 127 2.24 13.33 0.04
N SER A 128 1.27 13.36 0.97
CA SER A 128 0.48 12.18 1.33
C SER A 128 -1.00 12.44 1.54
N ILE A 129 -1.77 11.35 1.47
CA ILE A 129 -3.10 11.20 2.04
C ILE A 129 -3.03 10.02 3.00
N VAL A 130 -3.49 10.22 4.23
CA VAL A 130 -3.55 9.17 5.25
C VAL A 130 -5.00 8.96 5.68
N GLY A 131 -5.51 7.75 5.50
CA GLY A 131 -6.83 7.32 5.96
C GLY A 131 -6.70 6.31 7.09
N ILE A 132 -7.41 6.53 8.19
CA ILE A 132 -7.55 5.54 9.26
C ILE A 132 -8.69 4.59 8.89
N ARG A 133 -8.44 3.29 8.90
CA ARG A 133 -9.43 2.24 8.63
C ARG A 133 -9.35 1.20 9.72
N SER A 134 -10.47 0.64 10.14
CA SER A 134 -10.44 -0.52 11.02
C SER A 134 -10.10 -1.78 10.23
N GLY A 135 -9.21 -2.61 10.78
CA GLY A 135 -8.92 -3.95 10.30
C GLY A 135 -9.94 -5.00 10.75
N LYS A 136 -10.92 -4.62 11.59
CA LYS A 136 -11.93 -5.52 12.17
C LYS A 136 -13.06 -5.92 11.21
N PRO A 137 -13.68 -4.98 10.46
CA PRO A 137 -14.77 -5.31 9.54
C PRO A 137 -14.27 -6.07 8.30
N SER A 138 -15.20 -6.45 7.43
CA SER A 138 -14.85 -6.98 6.11
C SER A 138 -13.94 -6.00 5.35
N VAL A 139 -12.95 -6.58 4.67
CA VAL A 139 -11.92 -5.87 3.91
C VAL A 139 -12.44 -5.24 2.61
N ASP A 140 -13.62 -5.65 2.14
CA ASP A 140 -14.17 -5.29 0.83
C ASP A 140 -14.26 -3.78 0.59
N SER A 141 -14.75 -3.03 1.58
CA SER A 141 -14.89 -1.57 1.47
C SER A 141 -13.54 -0.87 1.30
N ARG A 142 -12.53 -1.29 2.06
CA ARG A 142 -11.17 -0.75 1.98
C ARG A 142 -10.52 -1.09 0.64
N VAL A 143 -10.65 -2.34 0.20
CA VAL A 143 -10.10 -2.77 -1.10
C VAL A 143 -10.76 -2.02 -2.25
N LYS A 144 -12.08 -1.82 -2.20
CA LYS A 144 -12.80 -1.03 -3.20
C LYS A 144 -12.27 0.39 -3.27
N GLU A 145 -12.11 1.07 -2.14
CA GLU A 145 -11.54 2.42 -2.07
C GLU A 145 -10.14 2.48 -2.68
N MET A 146 -9.25 1.53 -2.32
CA MET A 146 -7.89 1.47 -2.88
C MET A 146 -7.92 1.26 -4.39
N LYS A 147 -8.78 0.36 -4.88
CA LYS A 147 -8.93 0.04 -6.30
C LYS A 147 -9.45 1.24 -7.10
N GLU A 148 -10.45 1.95 -6.58
CA GLU A 148 -11.00 3.18 -7.18
C GLU A 148 -9.96 4.31 -7.22
N TYR A 149 -9.18 4.47 -6.14
CA TYR A 149 -8.11 5.47 -6.09
C TYR A 149 -7.00 5.17 -7.11
N ILE A 150 -6.52 3.92 -7.15
CA ILE A 150 -5.50 3.49 -8.11
C ILE A 150 -6.01 3.68 -9.55
N TYR A 151 -7.27 3.30 -9.82
CA TYR A 151 -7.87 3.46 -11.15
C TYR A 151 -7.90 4.92 -11.57
N GLY A 152 -8.48 5.81 -10.76
CA GLY A 152 -8.57 7.24 -11.08
C GLY A 152 -7.20 7.88 -11.28
N TRP A 153 -6.25 7.56 -10.41
CA TRP A 153 -4.88 8.06 -10.51
C TRP A 153 -4.16 7.60 -11.78
N ALA A 154 -4.31 6.31 -12.14
CA ALA A 154 -3.69 5.70 -13.31
C ALA A 154 -4.35 6.15 -14.61
N LYS A 155 -5.69 6.24 -14.64
CA LYS A 155 -6.47 6.67 -15.82
C LYS A 155 -6.12 8.09 -16.24
N HIS A 156 -6.02 9.02 -15.28
CA HIS A 156 -5.62 10.40 -15.55
C HIS A 156 -4.20 10.53 -16.14
N ARG A 157 -3.35 9.51 -15.96
CA ARG A 157 -1.96 9.45 -16.46
C ARG A 157 -1.79 8.54 -17.67
N ASN A 158 -2.88 8.03 -18.25
CA ASN A 158 -2.83 7.06 -19.36
C ASN A 158 -2.00 5.81 -19.05
N LEU A 159 -2.05 5.33 -17.80
CA LEU A 159 -1.33 4.12 -17.36
C LEU A 159 -2.21 2.87 -17.36
N VAL A 160 -3.51 3.02 -17.64
CA VAL A 160 -4.45 1.89 -17.73
C VAL A 160 -4.33 1.28 -19.11
N PHE A 161 -4.06 -0.03 -19.15
CA PHE A 161 -4.08 -0.84 -20.36
C PHE A 161 -5.47 -1.45 -20.53
N ASN A 162 -5.92 -1.57 -21.78
CA ASN A 162 -7.11 -2.32 -22.16
C ASN A 162 -6.67 -3.48 -23.06
N GLU A 163 -6.96 -4.73 -22.68
CA GLU A 163 -6.61 -5.92 -23.47
C GLU A 163 -7.75 -6.45 -24.36
N CYS A 164 -8.91 -5.80 -24.31
CA CYS A 164 -10.07 -6.11 -25.15
C CYS A 164 -10.20 -5.16 -26.37
N GLU A 165 -9.28 -4.20 -26.50
CA GLU A 165 -9.15 -3.27 -27.63
C GLU A 165 -8.02 -3.68 -28.59
#